data_AF-A0A3D2BMR0-F1
#
_entry.id   AF-A0A3D2BMR0-F1
#
_cell.length_a   1.000
_cell.length_b   1.000
_cell.length_c   1.000
_cell.angle_alpha   90.00
_cell.angle_beta   90.00
_cell.angle_gamma   90.00
#
_symmetry.space_group_name_H-M   'P 1'
#
loop_
_entity.id
_entity.type
_entity.pdbx_description
1 polymer ?
#
loop_
_entity_poly.entity_id
_entity_poly.type
_entity_poly.pdbx_seq_one_letter_code
_entity_poly.pdbx_strand_id
1 'polypeptide(L)' 'MEVPNKFVPTHLLQPCSAPFFNVQVWGDYPDYVARLLLVLEKCNTDKKAVANLLVVKEST' A
#
# COMPACT_ATOMS: atom_id res chain seq x y z
N MET A 1 10.93 17.94 25.00
CA MET A 1 11.04 17.58 23.57
C MET A 1 9.67 17.09 23.15
N GLU A 2 8.86 17.95 22.55
CA GLU A 2 7.57 17.52 21.99
C GLU A 2 7.83 16.68 20.76
N VAL A 3 7.30 15.45 20.74
CA VAL A 3 7.28 14.62 19.54
C VAL A 3 6.40 15.35 18.55
N PRO A 4 6.90 15.79 17.38
CA PRO A 4 6.05 16.47 16.42
C PRO A 4 4.91 15.50 16.10
N ASN A 5 3.67 15.95 16.28
CA ASN A 5 2.48 15.28 15.79
C ASN A 5 2.63 15.17 14.27
N LYS A 6 3.32 14.12 13.84
CA LYS A 6 3.64 13.83 12.45
C LYS A 6 2.33 13.42 11.80
N PHE A 7 1.64 14.41 11.24
CA PHE A 7 0.63 14.19 10.22
C PHE A 7 1.22 13.20 9.22
N VAL A 8 0.65 12.00 9.13
CA VAL A 8 1.07 11.03 8.12
C VAL A 8 0.63 11.60 6.77
N PRO A 9 1.54 11.90 5.84
CA PRO A 9 1.15 12.46 4.56
C PRO A 9 0.15 11.55 3.83
N THR A 10 -0.98 12.12 3.38
CA THR A 10 -2.11 11.36 2.83
C THR A 10 -1.71 10.48 1.64
N HIS A 11 -0.74 10.92 0.82
CA HIS A 11 -0.24 10.17 -0.32
C HIS A 11 0.43 8.84 0.07
N LEU A 12 0.92 8.68 1.30
CA LEU A 12 1.49 7.41 1.79
C LEU A 12 0.42 6.36 2.12
N LEU A 13 -0.81 6.82 2.37
CA LEU A 13 -1.97 5.99 2.70
C LEU A 13 -2.82 5.65 1.47
N GLN A 14 -2.57 6.30 0.33
CA GLN A 14 -3.25 5.98 -0.91
C GLN A 14 -2.87 4.58 -1.41
N PRO A 15 -3.84 3.82 -1.96
CA PRO A 15 -3.55 2.53 -2.55
C PRO A 15 -2.63 2.69 -3.78
N CYS A 16 -1.70 1.77 -3.93
CA CYS A 16 -0.83 1.68 -5.10
C CYS A 16 -1.46 0.77 -6.16
N SER A 17 -1.39 1.17 -7.43
CA SER A 17 -1.76 0.30 -8.56
C SER A 17 -0.62 -0.64 -8.92
N ALA A 18 -0.97 -1.77 -9.55
CA ALA A 18 0.03 -2.65 -10.11
C ALA A 18 0.78 -1.91 -11.24
N PRO A 19 2.12 -2.01 -11.30
CA PRO A 19 2.86 -1.41 -12.39
C PRO A 19 2.53 -2.10 -13.72
N PHE A 20 2.62 -1.34 -14.81
CA PHE A 20 2.45 -1.89 -16.14
C PHE A 20 3.64 -2.79 -16.49
N PHE A 21 3.36 -3.99 -16.98
CA PHE A 21 4.39 -4.90 -17.48
C PHE A 21 4.21 -5.15 -18.97
N ASN A 22 5.28 -4.92 -19.72
CA ASN A 22 5.39 -5.36 -21.10
C ASN A 22 6.12 -6.71 -21.13
N VAL A 23 5.36 -7.79 -21.31
CA VAL A 23 5.90 -9.16 -21.29
C VAL A 23 6.71 -9.40 -22.55
N GLN A 24 8.03 -9.53 -22.41
CA GLN A 24 8.90 -9.92 -23.52
C GLN A 24 9.31 -11.39 -23.45
N VAL A 25 9.29 -11.99 -22.25
CA VAL A 25 9.63 -13.40 -22.02
C VAL A 25 8.57 -14.02 -21.11
N TRP A 26 7.96 -15.10 -21.60
CA TRP A 26 6.80 -15.77 -20.99
C TRP A 26 7.14 -16.76 -19.86
N GLY A 27 8.36 -16.74 -19.32
CA GLY A 27 8.82 -17.70 -18.30
C GLY A 27 8.05 -17.60 -16.98
N ASP A 28 8.71 -17.32 -15.86
CA ASP A 28 8.05 -17.22 -14.55
C ASP A 28 7.12 -15.99 -14.42
N TYR A 29 6.73 -15.35 -15.52
CA TYR A 29 5.91 -14.15 -15.56
C TYR A 29 4.56 -14.30 -14.87
N PRO A 30 3.74 -15.35 -15.12
CA PRO A 30 2.46 -15.51 -14.42
C PRO A 30 2.63 -15.62 -12.91
N ASP A 31 3.64 -16.38 -12.48
CA ASP A 31 3.96 -16.65 -11.08
C ASP A 31 4.52 -15.42 -10.35
N TYR A 32 5.34 -14.64 -11.05
CA TYR A 32 5.83 -13.34 -10.59
C TYR A 32 4.69 -12.34 -10.44
N VAL A 33 3.82 -12.22 -11.46
CA VAL A 33 2.67 -11.29 -11.43
C VAL A 33 1.71 -11.66 -10.31
N ALA A 34 1.37 -12.93 -10.15
CA ALA A 34 0.50 -13.38 -9.06
C ALA A 34 1.07 -13.00 -7.69
N ARG A 35 2.37 -13.22 -7.46
CA ARG A 35 3.05 -12.82 -6.23
C ARG A 35 3.07 -11.31 -6.02
N LEU A 36 3.33 -10.54 -7.08
CA LEU A 36 3.30 -9.09 -7.03
C LEU A 36 1.93 -8.56 -6.65
N LEU A 37 0.87 -9.05 -7.30
CA LEU A 37 -0.50 -8.64 -7.02
C LEU A 37 -0.90 -8.96 -5.58
N LEU A 38 -0.54 -10.14 -5.08
CA LEU A 38 -0.82 -10.55 -3.70
C LEU A 38 -0.12 -9.66 -2.67
N VAL A 39 1.15 -9.32 -2.90
CA VAL A 39 1.88 -8.40 -2.00
C VAL A 39 1.28 -7.00 -2.07
N LEU A 40 0.90 -6.53 -3.25
CA LEU A 40 0.28 -5.21 -3.43
C LEU A 40 -1.07 -5.11 -2.71
N GLU A 41 -1.91 -6.14 -2.82
CA GLU A 41 -3.18 -6.23 -2.12
C GLU A 41 -2.99 -6.16 -0.60
N LYS A 42 -2.02 -6.92 -0.06
CA LYS A 42 -1.66 -6.87 1.35
C LYS A 42 -1.24 -5.46 1.77
N CYS A 43 -0.32 -4.84 1.04
CA CYS A 43 0.14 -3.48 1.35
C CYS A 43 -1.00 -2.45 1.32
N ASN A 44 -1.89 -2.52 0.33
CA ASN A 44 -3.03 -1.63 0.23
C ASN A 44 -4.04 -1.84 1.37
N THR A 45 -4.21 -3.08 1.82
CA THR A 45 -5.02 -3.43 2.98
C THR A 45 -4.45 -2.84 4.27
N ASP A 46 -3.14 -2.97 4.47
CA ASP A 46 -2.45 -2.39 5.63
C ASP A 46 -2.54 -0.86 5.64
N LYS A 47 -2.38 -0.20 4.49
CA LYS A 47 -2.57 1.26 4.36
C LYS A 47 -3.97 1.70 4.75
N LYS A 48 -5.00 0.97 4.31
CA LYS A 48 -6.39 1.23 4.68
C LYS A 48 -6.63 1.06 6.18
N ALA A 49 -6.05 0.03 6.79
CA ALA A 49 -6.14 -0.18 8.23
C ALA A 49 -5.50 0.98 9.01
N VAL A 50 -4.30 1.43 8.60
CA VAL A 50 -3.65 2.60 9.21
C VAL A 50 -4.50 3.86 9.07
N ALA A 51 -5.06 4.11 7.88
CA ALA A 51 -5.93 5.27 7.67
C ALA A 51 -7.14 5.26 8.61
N ASN A 52 -7.77 4.10 8.81
CA ASN A 52 -8.89 3.96 9.75
C ASN A 52 -8.47 4.23 11.21
N LEU A 53 -7.29 3.74 11.63
CA LEU A 53 -6.79 3.97 12.99
C LEU A 53 -6.49 5.45 13.25
N LEU A 54 -5.97 6.16 12.26
CA LEU A 54 -5.72 7.60 12.36
C LEU A 54 -7.03 8.39 12.53
N VAL A 55 -8.08 8.04 11.79
CA VAL A 55 -9.41 8.67 11.93
C VAL A 55 -10.01 8.42 13.32
N VAL A 56 -9.88 7.20 13.86
CA VAL A 56 -10.35 6.88 15.22
C VAL A 56 -9.59 7.70 16.27
N LYS A 57 -8.27 7.87 16.10
CA LYS A 57 -7.43 8.66 17.01
C LYS A 57 -7.81 10.16 17.01
N GLU A 58 -8.26 10.71 15.89
CA GLU A 58 -8.71 12.11 15.82
C GLU A 58 -10.08 12.34 16.49
N SER A 59 -10.85 11.28 16.74
CA SER A 59 -12.21 11.35 17.29
C SER A 59 -12.29 11.14 18.82
N THR A 60 -11.15 10.90 19.48
CA THR A 60 -11.02 10.69 20.94
C THR A 60 -10.13 11.77 21.54
#